data_AF-A0A381YC07-F1
#
_entry.id   AF-A0A381YC07-F1
#
_cell.length_a   1.000
_cell.length_b   1.000
_cell.length_c   1.000
_cell.angle_alpha   90.00
_cell.angle_beta   90.00
_cell.angle_gamma   90.00
#
_symmetry.space_group_name_H-M   'P 1'
#
loop_
_entity.id
_entity.type
_entity.pdbx_description
1 polymer ?
#
loop_
_entity_poly.entity_id
_entity_poly.type
_entity_poly.pdbx_seq_one_letter_code
_entity_poly.pdbx_strand_id
1 'polypeptide(L)'
;MIKIYFKANIFILGFLFLTLAKGQDPDFSATINSAGGTGGINYGLTFGFSPSATDGYDEGIDFYAPPSPPPPLFDAALSLGGDRYYTQIVNGSVDDLVEHEWEVQLQYDIDNLITLTWDNSGWTNMMSSALLQDAFGGAFVNIDMLTGEGIANAAFAS
;
A
#
# COMPACT_ATOMS: atom_id res chain seq x y z
N MET A 1 12.55 13.23 -2.57
CA MET A 1 11.12 13.20 -2.96
C MET A 1 11.03 12.56 -4.32
N ILE A 2 10.71 11.27 -4.36
CA ILE A 2 10.45 10.54 -5.61
C ILE A 2 8.98 10.81 -5.95
N LYS A 3 8.70 11.29 -7.16
CA LYS A 3 7.35 11.49 -7.68
C LYS A 3 7.10 10.40 -8.72
N ILE A 4 6.08 9.58 -8.50
CA ILE A 4 5.70 8.50 -9.41
C ILE A 4 4.43 8.96 -10.14
N TYR A 5 4.26 8.58 -11.40
CA TYR A 5 3.12 8.92 -12.26
C TYR A 5 2.59 7.61 -12.84
N PHE A 6 1.31 7.49 -13.13
CA PHE A 6 0.79 6.21 -13.57
C PHE A 6 -0.31 6.41 -14.62
N LYS A 7 -0.68 5.35 -15.35
CA LYS A 7 -1.76 5.35 -16.36
C LYS A 7 -2.81 4.31 -16.00
N ALA A 8 -4.07 4.66 -16.23
CA ALA A 8 -5.27 3.94 -15.78
C ALA A 8 -5.26 2.44 -16.11
N ASN A 9 -5.63 1.66 -15.09
CA ASN A 9 -5.70 0.19 -14.97
C ASN A 9 -4.40 -0.44 -14.44
N ILE A 10 -4.14 -0.24 -13.15
CA ILE A 10 -3.06 -0.92 -12.42
C ILE A 10 -3.69 -1.55 -11.19
N PHE A 11 -3.71 -2.88 -11.17
CA PHE A 11 -3.73 -3.67 -9.95
C PHE A 11 -2.32 -3.64 -9.34
N ILE A 12 -2.20 -3.78 -8.01
CA ILE A 12 -1.09 -4.41 -7.23
C ILE A 12 -0.76 -3.69 -5.93
N LEU A 13 -0.48 -4.50 -4.90
CA LEU A 13 0.69 -4.40 -4.02
C LEU A 13 0.89 -5.74 -3.28
N GLY A 14 2.12 -6.27 -3.32
CA GLY A 14 2.55 -7.38 -2.46
C GLY A 14 3.45 -6.80 -1.38
N PHE A 15 3.17 -7.05 -0.09
CA PHE A 15 4.07 -6.63 0.97
C PHE A 15 4.23 -7.67 2.08
N LEU A 16 5.49 -7.77 2.49
CA LEU A 16 5.96 -8.09 3.84
C LEU A 16 6.49 -9.50 4.02
N PHE A 17 7.81 -9.60 4.15
CA PHE A 17 8.43 -10.68 4.93
C PHE A 17 8.74 -10.15 6.31
N LEU A 18 7.98 -10.63 7.29
CA LEU A 18 8.18 -10.23 8.66
C LEU A 18 9.30 -11.06 9.31
N THR A 19 10.31 -10.39 9.86
CA THR A 19 11.26 -11.02 10.78
C THR A 19 11.27 -10.21 12.05
N LEU A 20 10.36 -10.52 12.97
CA LEU A 20 10.38 -9.96 14.32
C LEU A 20 11.56 -10.50 15.11
N ALA A 21 12.00 -9.72 16.09
CA ALA A 21 12.80 -10.24 17.20
C ALA A 21 12.13 -11.51 17.73
N LYS A 22 12.79 -12.66 17.54
CA LYS A 22 12.25 -14.00 17.76
C LYS A 22 11.22 -14.09 18.90
N GLY A 23 9.95 -14.33 18.56
CA GLY A 23 8.93 -14.83 19.48
C GLY A 23 7.83 -13.87 19.95
N GLN A 24 7.61 -12.73 19.28
CA GLN A 24 6.44 -11.88 19.54
C GLN A 24 5.55 -11.82 18.29
N ASP A 25 4.23 -11.68 18.50
CA ASP A 25 3.28 -11.52 17.41
C ASP A 25 3.50 -10.18 16.66
N PRO A 26 3.36 -10.17 15.33
CA PRO A 26 3.35 -8.97 14.49
C PRO A 26 2.40 -7.90 14.99
N ASP A 27 2.93 -6.74 15.39
CA ASP A 27 2.13 -5.58 15.77
C ASP A 27 2.76 -4.31 15.17
N PHE A 28 2.37 -3.99 13.94
CA PHE A 28 2.91 -2.87 13.19
C PHE A 28 1.89 -2.34 12.19
N SER A 29 1.92 -1.05 11.91
CA SER A 29 1.17 -0.44 10.82
C SER A 29 2.03 0.57 10.06
N ALA A 30 1.77 0.71 8.76
CA ALA A 30 2.40 1.66 7.86
C ALA A 30 1.32 2.41 7.08
N THR A 31 1.64 3.65 6.67
CA THR A 31 0.74 4.47 5.85
C THR A 31 1.41 4.89 4.56
N ILE A 32 0.74 4.63 3.44
CA ILE A 32 1.03 5.24 2.14
C ILE A 32 0.13 6.45 1.99
N ASN A 33 0.72 7.64 1.92
CA ASN A 33 -0.01 8.85 1.57
C ASN A 33 -0.16 8.90 0.06
N SER A 34 -1.41 8.95 -0.39
CA SER A 34 -1.76 9.16 -1.78
C SER A 34 -2.21 10.60 -1.98
N ALA A 35 -1.74 11.22 -3.06
CA ALA A 35 -2.16 12.56 -3.45
C ALA A 35 -2.35 12.60 -4.96
N GLY A 36 -3.46 13.19 -5.41
CA GLY A 36 -3.74 13.27 -6.82
C GLY A 36 -4.82 14.31 -7.13
N GLY A 37 -4.83 14.69 -8.40
CA GLY A 37 -5.81 15.57 -8.97
C GLY A 37 -5.65 17.05 -8.68
N THR A 38 -6.32 17.81 -9.53
CA THR A 38 -6.29 19.27 -9.63
C THR A 38 -6.86 19.94 -8.38
N GLY A 39 -7.70 19.22 -7.63
CA GLY A 39 -8.27 19.65 -6.35
C GLY A 39 -7.33 19.48 -5.16
N GLY A 40 -6.14 18.87 -5.33
CA GLY A 40 -5.20 18.61 -4.24
C GLY A 40 -5.72 17.58 -3.24
N ILE A 41 -6.48 16.59 -3.71
CA ILE A 41 -7.05 15.55 -2.86
C ILE A 41 -5.91 14.68 -2.33
N ASN A 42 -5.88 14.44 -1.02
CA ASN A 42 -4.94 13.52 -0.39
C ASN A 42 -5.61 12.72 0.72
N TYR A 43 -5.14 11.49 0.90
CA TYR A 43 -5.47 10.68 2.07
C TYR A 43 -4.49 9.53 2.23
N GLY A 44 -4.38 9.04 3.47
CA GLY A 44 -3.54 7.93 3.85
C GLY A 44 -4.23 6.59 3.67
N LEU A 45 -3.47 5.62 3.16
CA LEU A 45 -3.83 4.21 3.09
C LEU A 45 -2.99 3.47 4.12
N THR A 46 -3.62 3.02 5.21
CA THR A 46 -2.93 2.38 6.33
C THR A 46 -3.10 0.88 6.27
N PHE A 47 -1.99 0.16 6.25
CA PHE A 47 -1.95 -1.29 6.25
C PHE A 47 -1.05 -1.80 7.38
N GLY A 48 -1.20 -3.06 7.76
CA GLY A 48 -0.38 -3.61 8.83
C GLY A 48 -0.91 -4.91 9.42
N PHE A 49 -0.39 -5.23 10.59
CA PHE A 49 -0.65 -6.44 11.34
C PHE A 49 -0.90 -6.09 12.79
N SER A 50 -1.80 -6.82 13.44
CA SER A 50 -1.95 -6.76 14.89
C SER A 50 -2.41 -8.12 15.42
N PRO A 51 -1.91 -8.57 16.59
CA PRO A 51 -2.44 -9.78 17.25
C PRO A 51 -3.90 -9.63 17.71
N SER A 52 -4.45 -8.41 17.64
CA SER A 52 -5.84 -8.12 17.99
C SER A 52 -6.78 -8.08 16.78
N ALA A 53 -6.26 -8.22 15.56
CA ALA A 53 -7.02 -8.17 14.32
C ALA A 53 -7.27 -9.58 13.75
N THR A 54 -8.13 -9.65 12.74
CA THR A 54 -8.44 -10.82 11.93
C THR A 54 -8.07 -10.54 10.47
N ASP A 55 -8.13 -11.56 9.60
CA ASP A 55 -7.96 -11.33 8.15
C ASP A 55 -9.22 -10.74 7.50
N GLY A 56 -10.28 -10.52 8.28
CA GLY A 56 -11.53 -9.90 7.86
C GLY A 56 -11.58 -8.42 8.20
N TYR A 57 -12.80 -7.88 8.32
CA TYR A 57 -13.02 -6.53 8.82
C TYR A 57 -13.16 -6.54 10.34
N ASP A 58 -12.37 -5.69 11.00
CA ASP A 58 -12.38 -5.50 12.45
C ASP A 58 -12.90 -4.10 12.81
N GLU A 59 -14.07 -4.07 13.47
CA GLU A 59 -14.70 -2.82 13.89
C GLU A 59 -13.80 -2.05 14.88
N GLY A 60 -13.50 -0.79 14.54
CA GLY A 60 -12.64 0.08 15.35
C GLY A 60 -11.15 -0.06 15.08
N ILE A 61 -10.74 -1.02 14.23
CA ILE A 61 -9.37 -1.16 13.72
C ILE A 61 -9.35 -0.73 12.24
N ASP A 62 -10.28 -1.27 11.46
CA ASP A 62 -10.35 -1.06 10.02
C ASP A 62 -11.34 0.05 9.62
N PHE A 63 -11.10 0.62 8.45
CA PHE A 63 -11.96 1.65 7.89
C PHE A 63 -12.18 1.42 6.40
N TYR A 64 -13.44 1.13 6.02
CA TYR A 64 -13.83 0.98 4.63
C TYR A 64 -13.66 2.30 3.86
N ALA A 65 -13.13 2.19 2.64
CA ALA A 65 -13.18 3.26 1.68
C ALA A 65 -14.60 3.32 1.05
N PRO A 66 -15.09 4.53 0.68
CA PRO A 66 -16.33 4.63 -0.09
C PRO A 66 -16.18 3.95 -1.46
N PRO A 67 -17.29 3.74 -2.20
CA PRO A 67 -17.22 3.36 -3.61
C PRO A 67 -16.39 4.37 -4.41
N SER A 68 -15.60 3.89 -5.37
CA SER A 68 -14.81 4.78 -6.24
C SER A 68 -15.71 5.82 -6.90
N PRO A 69 -15.32 7.10 -6.91
CA PRO A 69 -16.04 8.13 -7.64
C PRO A 69 -15.98 7.87 -9.15
N PRO A 70 -16.94 8.39 -9.95
CA PRO A 70 -16.86 8.27 -11.40
C PRO A 70 -15.57 8.92 -11.95
N PRO A 71 -14.89 8.30 -12.93
CA PRO A 71 -13.80 8.94 -13.65
C PRO A 71 -14.25 10.28 -14.27
N PRO A 72 -13.36 11.29 -14.34
CA PRO A 72 -11.93 11.23 -14.04
C PRO A 72 -11.62 11.81 -12.65
N LEU A 73 -12.31 11.42 -11.57
CA LEU A 73 -11.92 11.91 -10.24
C LEU A 73 -10.79 11.06 -9.67
N PHE A 74 -9.81 11.70 -9.02
CA PHE A 74 -8.76 10.97 -8.29
C PHE A 74 -9.37 10.05 -7.22
N ASP A 75 -8.89 8.82 -7.15
CA ASP A 75 -9.23 7.86 -6.10
C ASP A 75 -8.05 6.95 -5.77
N ALA A 76 -7.98 6.49 -4.52
CA ALA A 76 -7.06 5.47 -4.05
C ALA A 76 -7.66 4.69 -2.87
N ALA A 77 -7.45 3.39 -2.81
CA ALA A 77 -7.87 2.57 -1.66
C ALA A 77 -7.03 1.31 -1.59
N LEU A 78 -6.93 0.72 -0.39
CA LEU A 78 -6.51 -0.67 -0.26
C LEU A 78 -7.64 -1.60 -0.73
N SER A 79 -7.32 -2.78 -1.22
CA SER A 79 -8.29 -3.84 -1.47
C SER A 79 -7.81 -5.18 -0.92
N LEU A 80 -8.72 -5.87 -0.25
CA LEU A 80 -8.52 -7.18 0.33
C LEU A 80 -9.85 -7.94 0.29
N GLY A 81 -9.84 -9.19 -0.16
CA GLY A 81 -11.07 -10.00 -0.23
C GLY A 81 -12.18 -9.45 -1.15
N GLY A 82 -11.87 -8.47 -2.01
CA GLY A 82 -12.84 -7.79 -2.89
C GLY A 82 -13.47 -6.53 -2.28
N ASP A 83 -13.18 -6.23 -1.02
CA ASP A 83 -13.60 -4.99 -0.36
C ASP A 83 -12.54 -3.89 -0.50
N ARG A 84 -12.91 -2.64 -0.17
CA ARG A 84 -12.04 -1.46 -0.28
C ARG A 84 -11.86 -0.76 1.06
N TYR A 85 -10.64 -0.37 1.39
CA TYR A 85 -10.29 0.18 2.70
C TYR A 85 -9.41 1.43 2.59
N TYR A 86 -9.56 2.37 3.52
CA TYR A 86 -8.50 3.33 3.83
C TYR A 86 -7.58 2.81 4.94
N THR A 87 -8.10 1.97 5.84
CA THR A 87 -7.29 1.25 6.83
C THR A 87 -7.65 -0.22 6.80
N GLN A 88 -6.67 -1.09 6.62
CA GLN A 88 -6.82 -2.55 6.77
C GLN A 88 -5.64 -3.16 7.50
N ILE A 89 -5.88 -3.63 8.72
CA ILE A 89 -4.90 -4.32 9.56
C ILE A 89 -5.30 -5.79 9.64
N VAL A 90 -4.42 -6.69 9.20
CA VAL A 90 -4.69 -8.14 9.22
C VAL A 90 -4.16 -8.79 10.49
N ASN A 91 -4.49 -10.07 10.70
CA ASN A 91 -4.02 -10.79 11.87
C ASN A 91 -2.48 -10.86 11.90
N GLY A 92 -1.90 -10.45 13.03
CA GLY A 92 -0.49 -10.60 13.32
C GLY A 92 -0.24 -11.84 14.17
N SER A 93 0.37 -12.88 13.60
CA SER A 93 0.79 -14.06 14.37
C SER A 93 2.22 -14.51 14.07
N VAL A 94 2.93 -14.98 15.10
CA VAL A 94 4.21 -15.69 14.92
C VAL A 94 4.08 -16.98 14.12
N ASP A 95 2.88 -17.54 14.03
CA ASP A 95 2.59 -18.73 13.24
C ASP A 95 2.30 -18.39 11.76
N ASP A 96 2.19 -17.10 11.43
CA ASP A 96 1.91 -16.57 10.08
C ASP A 96 2.94 -15.51 9.67
N LEU A 97 4.17 -15.97 9.40
CA LEU A 97 5.29 -15.15 8.94
C LEU A 97 5.57 -15.35 7.44
N VAL A 98 4.51 -15.61 6.67
CA VAL A 98 4.58 -15.71 5.21
C VAL A 98 4.49 -14.32 4.58
N GLU A 99 4.53 -14.28 3.25
CA GLU A 99 4.31 -13.06 2.49
C GLU A 99 2.82 -12.73 2.43
N HIS A 100 2.48 -11.47 2.71
CA HIS A 100 1.11 -10.96 2.57
C HIS A 100 1.01 -10.02 1.36
N GLU A 101 -0.18 -9.84 0.82
CA GLU A 101 -0.41 -8.95 -0.33
C GLU A 101 -1.53 -7.97 0.00
N TRP A 102 -1.27 -6.67 -0.21
CA TRP A 102 -2.26 -5.60 -0.09
C TRP A 102 -2.47 -4.96 -1.44
N GLU A 103 -3.60 -5.16 -2.09
CA GLU A 103 -3.83 -4.45 -3.34
C GLU A 103 -4.01 -2.95 -3.07
N VAL A 104 -3.35 -2.08 -3.85
CA VAL A 104 -3.69 -0.65 -3.88
C VAL A 104 -4.38 -0.33 -5.20
N GLN A 105 -5.65 0.04 -5.10
CA GLN A 105 -6.47 0.50 -6.22
C GLN A 105 -6.24 1.99 -6.42
N LEU A 106 -5.99 2.40 -7.67
CA LEU A 106 -5.73 3.79 -8.04
C LEU A 106 -6.62 4.23 -9.22
N GLN A 107 -7.18 5.45 -9.15
CA GLN A 107 -7.89 6.12 -10.23
C GLN A 107 -7.29 7.50 -10.47
N TYR A 108 -6.96 7.80 -11.73
CA TYR A 108 -6.38 9.09 -12.11
C TYR A 108 -7.42 10.20 -12.18
N ASP A 109 -6.99 11.40 -11.81
CA ASP A 109 -7.63 12.62 -12.29
C ASP A 109 -7.17 12.96 -13.71
N ILE A 110 -7.72 14.03 -14.27
CA ILE A 110 -7.41 14.57 -15.60
C ILE A 110 -5.93 14.93 -15.78
N ASP A 111 -5.20 15.19 -14.69
CA ASP A 111 -3.75 15.47 -14.71
C ASP A 111 -2.91 14.19 -14.87
N ASN A 112 -3.51 13.01 -14.78
CA ASN A 112 -2.85 11.70 -14.86
C ASN A 112 -1.65 11.57 -13.91
N LEU A 113 -1.71 12.23 -12.75
CA LEU A 113 -0.66 12.18 -11.74
C LEU A 113 -1.20 11.71 -10.40
N ILE A 114 -0.54 10.69 -9.83
CA ILE A 114 -0.77 10.24 -8.46
C ILE A 114 0.58 10.14 -7.78
N THR A 115 0.79 10.95 -6.76
CA THR A 115 1.99 10.88 -5.92
C THR A 115 1.73 9.95 -4.74
N LEU A 116 2.59 8.95 -4.58
CA LEU A 116 2.63 8.10 -3.39
C LEU A 116 3.85 8.46 -2.55
N THR A 117 3.66 8.63 -1.25
CA THR A 117 4.76 8.83 -0.29
C THR A 117 4.56 7.97 0.94
N TRP A 118 5.65 7.44 1.48
CA TRP A 118 5.67 6.64 2.69
C TRP A 118 6.85 7.03 3.56
N ASP A 119 6.75 6.76 4.86
CA ASP A 119 7.86 6.84 5.82
C ASP A 119 8.23 5.41 6.23
N ASN A 120 9.45 5.01 5.92
CA ASN A 120 9.98 3.67 6.20
C ASN A 120 10.82 3.63 7.48
N SER A 121 10.81 4.68 8.29
CA SER A 121 11.53 4.74 9.56
C SER A 121 11.17 3.55 10.45
N GLY A 122 12.18 2.75 10.80
CA GLY A 122 12.02 1.58 11.69
C GLY A 122 11.53 0.30 11.01
N TRP A 123 11.18 0.32 9.72
CA TRP A 123 10.67 -0.88 9.03
C TRP A 123 11.69 -2.01 9.00
N THR A 124 12.98 -1.71 8.80
CA THR A 124 14.07 -2.70 8.77
C THR A 124 14.26 -3.48 10.08
N ASN A 125 13.69 -3.01 11.19
CA ASN A 125 13.69 -3.75 12.46
C ASN A 125 12.54 -4.77 12.53
N MET A 126 11.48 -4.56 11.75
CA MET A 126 10.23 -5.33 11.78
C MET A 126 10.13 -6.30 10.60
N MET A 127 10.65 -5.91 9.44
CA MET A 127 10.53 -6.65 8.18
C MET A 127 11.85 -6.74 7.44
N SER A 128 12.04 -7.84 6.73
CA SER A 128 13.25 -8.10 5.93
C SER A 128 13.11 -7.66 4.47
N SER A 129 11.88 -7.48 3.98
CA SER A 129 11.59 -6.93 2.65
C SER A 129 10.24 -6.24 2.58
N ALA A 130 10.14 -5.18 1.78
CA ALA A 130 8.90 -4.52 1.39
C ALA A 130 9.03 -3.99 -0.04
N LEU A 131 8.19 -4.44 -0.97
CA LEU A 131 8.30 -4.08 -2.40
C LEU A 131 7.02 -3.39 -2.92
N LEU A 132 7.16 -2.19 -3.46
CA LEU A 132 6.13 -1.54 -4.27
C LEU A 132 6.29 -2.02 -5.71
N GLN A 133 5.36 -2.86 -6.15
CA GLN A 133 5.37 -3.44 -7.49
C GLN A 133 4.15 -3.03 -8.32
N ASP A 134 4.25 -3.18 -9.64
CA ASP A 134 3.09 -3.09 -10.54
C ASP A 134 2.45 -4.45 -10.83
N ALA A 135 1.18 -4.42 -11.31
CA ALA A 135 0.56 -5.26 -12.38
C ALA A 135 1.19 -6.61 -12.74
N PHE A 136 2.42 -6.49 -13.20
CA PHE A 136 3.08 -7.43 -14.08
C PHE A 136 4.32 -8.01 -13.40
N GLY A 137 4.29 -8.10 -12.06
CA GLY A 137 5.37 -8.69 -11.25
C GLY A 137 6.61 -7.81 -11.19
N GLY A 138 6.41 -6.49 -11.19
CA GLY A 138 7.51 -5.52 -11.10
C GLY A 138 8.23 -5.20 -12.42
N ALA A 139 7.60 -5.47 -13.56
CA ALA A 139 8.19 -5.22 -14.88
C ALA A 139 8.37 -3.72 -15.18
N PHE A 140 7.53 -2.87 -14.59
CA PHE A 140 7.49 -1.43 -14.84
C PHE A 140 7.80 -0.60 -13.60
N VAL A 141 7.39 -1.06 -12.42
CA VAL A 141 7.66 -0.48 -11.11
C VAL A 141 8.06 -1.59 -10.18
N ASN A 142 9.26 -1.51 -9.62
CA ASN A 142 9.73 -2.42 -8.59
C ASN A 142 10.66 -1.63 -7.67
N ILE A 143 10.10 -1.14 -6.57
CA ILE A 143 10.76 -0.27 -5.62
C ILE A 143 10.84 -0.99 -4.29
N ASP A 144 12.05 -1.12 -3.75
CA ASP A 144 12.25 -1.51 -2.37
C ASP A 144 11.84 -0.34 -1.47
N MET A 145 10.78 -0.53 -0.70
CA MET A 145 10.24 0.49 0.18
C MET A 145 11.06 0.70 1.45
N LEU A 146 11.98 -0.22 1.79
CA LEU A 146 12.92 -0.06 2.91
C LEU A 146 14.08 0.88 2.57
N THR A 147 14.51 0.89 1.32
CA THR A 147 15.65 1.70 0.85
C THR A 147 15.23 2.89 0.00
N GLY A 148 14.05 2.79 -0.64
CA GLY A 148 13.59 3.71 -1.68
C GLY A 148 14.27 3.49 -3.03
N GLU A 149 15.12 2.47 -3.16
CA GLU A 149 15.80 2.14 -4.41
C GLU A 149 14.93 1.24 -5.30
N GLY A 150 15.15 1.28 -6.61
CA GLY A 150 14.44 0.39 -7.52
C GLY A 150 14.33 0.93 -8.93
N ILE A 151 13.43 0.33 -9.69
CA ILE A 151 13.07 0.77 -11.03
C ILE A 151 11.67 1.37 -11.02
N ALA A 152 11.53 2.50 -11.67
CA ALA A 152 10.25 3.00 -12.14
C ALA A 152 10.49 3.41 -13.60
N ASN A 153 9.82 2.73 -14.53
CA ASN A 153 9.95 3.04 -15.94
C ASN A 153 9.56 4.51 -16.16
N ALA A 154 10.38 5.26 -16.91
CA ALA A 154 10.21 6.69 -17.11
C ALA A 154 8.86 7.08 -17.74
N ALA A 155 8.17 6.15 -18.41
CA ALA A 155 6.78 6.36 -18.84
C ALA A 155 5.79 6.54 -17.66
N PHE A 156 6.21 6.17 -16.46
CA PHE A 156 5.51 6.20 -15.17
C PHE A 156 6.33 6.94 -14.08
N ALA A 157 7.43 7.60 -14.44
CA ALA A 157 8.27 8.32 -13.48
C ALA A 157 8.82 9.59 -14.13
N SER A 158 8.31 10.76 -13.68
CA SER A 158 8.82 12.08 -14.09
C SER A 158 9.02 13.05 -12.93
#